data_AF-A0AAV2U0M3-F1
#
_entry.id   AF-A0AAV2U0M3-F1
#
_cell.length_a   1.000
_cell.length_b   1.000
_cell.length_c   1.000
_cell.angle_alpha   90.00
_cell.angle_beta   90.00
_cell.angle_gamma   90.00
#
_symmetry.space_group_name_H-M   'P 1'
#
loop_
_entity.id
_entity.type
_entity.pdbx_description
1 polymer ?
#
loop_
_entity_poly.entity_id
_entity_poly.type
_entity_poly.pdbx_seq_one_letter_code
_entity_poly.pdbx_strand_id
1 'polypeptide(L)'
;MRGKRSHKGRNRYFTAPEEIDRQTGRKKEESEPEEEADPATTGNEELTGGEEVRHKGVSHLIEVHNPNEGVPPEKEGPSRKEAEAAAKAVINPLKLKSEAELASDMARLALVRKEREQAALKREQEKQAREAQREAAAQRAQAKLEALRQKGKPGGHKKTQASGAAGETTPKMHPSDSTIPSVVGDT
;
A
#
# COMPACT_ATOMS: atom_id res chain seq x y z
N MET A 1 42.55 -9.69 -6.01
CA MET A 1 41.86 -9.04 -7.15
C MET A 1 40.55 -8.41 -6.66
N ARG A 2 40.33 -7.12 -6.95
CA ARG A 2 39.12 -6.39 -6.52
C ARG A 2 38.01 -6.64 -7.55
N GLY A 3 36.98 -7.38 -7.16
CA GLY A 3 35.87 -7.75 -8.05
C GLY A 3 35.18 -6.53 -8.67
N LYS A 4 34.90 -6.60 -9.97
CA LYS A 4 34.21 -5.55 -10.72
C LYS A 4 32.79 -5.39 -10.17
N ARG A 5 32.46 -4.22 -9.61
CA ARG A 5 31.10 -3.89 -9.15
C ARG A 5 30.17 -3.83 -10.36
N SER A 6 29.32 -4.85 -10.49
CA SER A 6 28.26 -4.87 -11.50
C SER A 6 27.35 -3.64 -11.35
N HIS A 7 27.25 -2.82 -12.40
CA HIS A 7 26.36 -1.67 -12.50
C HIS A 7 24.94 -2.07 -12.93
N LYS A 8 24.49 -3.29 -12.60
CA LYS A 8 23.15 -3.75 -12.98
C LYS A 8 22.11 -2.84 -12.31
N GLY A 9 21.33 -2.14 -13.12
CA GLY A 9 20.28 -1.23 -12.65
C GLY A 9 20.66 0.26 -12.57
N ARG A 10 21.93 0.64 -12.74
CA ARG A 10 22.34 2.06 -12.58
C ARG A 10 21.77 2.99 -13.66
N ASN A 11 21.49 2.46 -14.85
CA ASN A 11 20.89 3.21 -15.96
C ASN A 11 19.44 2.82 -16.24
N ARG A 12 18.77 2.12 -15.30
CA ARG A 12 17.33 1.86 -15.43
C ARG A 12 16.60 3.08 -14.88
N TYR A 13 16.15 3.94 -15.80
CA TYR A 13 15.20 4.99 -15.46
C TYR A 13 13.83 4.35 -15.38
N PHE A 14 13.15 4.51 -14.25
CA PHE A 14 11.74 4.17 -14.17
C PHE A 14 10.95 5.20 -14.98
N THR A 15 9.89 4.76 -15.65
CA THR A 15 8.94 5.66 -16.30
C THR A 15 8.41 6.65 -15.27
N ALA A 16 8.34 7.94 -15.63
CA ALA A 16 7.78 8.96 -14.76
C ALA A 16 6.33 8.60 -14.40
N PRO A 17 5.88 8.80 -13.15
CA PRO A 17 4.53 8.44 -12.72
C PRO A 17 3.46 9.13 -13.58
N GLU A 18 3.71 10.38 -13.98
CA GLU A 18 2.83 11.14 -14.87
C GLU A 18 2.63 10.48 -16.24
N GLU A 19 3.66 9.83 -16.78
CA GLU A 19 3.61 9.15 -18.08
C GLU A 19 2.86 7.82 -17.97
N ILE A 20 2.95 7.14 -16.82
CA ILE A 20 2.14 5.95 -16.51
C ILE A 20 0.66 6.33 -16.40
N ASP A 21 0.35 7.47 -15.77
CA ASP A 21 -1.03 7.95 -15.65
C ASP A 21 -1.62 8.32 -17.02
N ARG A 22 -0.83 8.89 -17.94
CA ARG A 22 -1.22 9.12 -19.35
C ARG A 22 -1.53 7.82 -20.09
N GLN A 23 -0.67 6.80 -19.95
CA GLN A 23 -0.86 5.50 -20.60
C GLN A 23 -2.03 4.70 -20.01
N THR A 24 -2.29 4.85 -18.71
CA THR A 24 -3.39 4.15 -18.01
C THR A 24 -4.71 4.93 -18.06
N GLY A 25 -4.74 6.10 -18.72
CA GLY A 25 -5.94 6.93 -18.85
C GLY A 25 -6.41 7.54 -17.53
N ARG A 26 -5.57 7.55 -16.49
CA ARG A 26 -5.88 8.15 -15.19
C ARG A 26 -5.68 9.65 -15.28
N LYS A 27 -6.61 10.35 -15.93
CA LYS A 27 -6.70 11.80 -15.84
C LYS A 27 -6.97 12.15 -14.37
N LYS A 28 -6.03 12.82 -13.74
CA LYS A 28 -6.23 13.45 -12.44
C LYS A 28 -7.10 14.67 -12.70
N GLU A 29 -8.40 14.54 -12.50
CA GLU A 29 -9.34 15.66 -12.57
C GLU A 29 -9.07 16.61 -11.40
N GLU A 30 -8.25 17.63 -11.64
CA GLU A 30 -8.26 18.88 -10.88
C GLU A 30 -8.36 20.04 -11.89
N SER A 31 -9.40 20.86 -11.71
CA SER A 31 -9.76 22.15 -12.32
C SER A 31 -10.33 22.22 -13.76
N GLU A 32 -11.68 22.27 -13.80
CA GLU A 32 -12.60 23.13 -14.60
C GLU A 32 -12.69 23.03 -16.15
N PRO A 33 -13.89 23.32 -16.74
CA PRO A 33 -14.29 22.91 -18.09
C PRO A 33 -14.23 24.04 -19.13
N GLU A 34 -13.77 23.73 -20.34
CA GLU A 34 -14.05 24.53 -21.54
C GLU A 34 -14.49 23.64 -22.71
N GLU A 35 -15.40 24.21 -23.48
CA GLU A 35 -16.37 23.61 -24.38
C GLU A 35 -15.81 23.11 -25.73
N GLU A 36 -16.70 22.40 -26.43
CA GLU A 36 -16.78 22.19 -27.88
C GLU A 36 -15.86 21.14 -28.54
N ALA A 37 -16.46 20.02 -28.95
CA ALA A 37 -16.79 19.77 -30.37
C ALA A 37 -17.19 18.29 -30.59
N ASP A 38 -18.48 18.08 -30.84
CA ASP A 38 -19.01 17.03 -31.74
C ASP A 38 -19.70 17.78 -32.90
N PRO A 39 -20.03 17.21 -34.09
CA PRO A 39 -20.00 15.79 -34.48
C PRO A 39 -19.42 15.52 -35.89
N ALA A 40 -18.63 14.46 -36.08
CA ALA A 40 -18.29 13.95 -37.41
C ALA A 40 -19.04 12.65 -37.73
N THR A 41 -20.20 12.84 -38.35
CA THR A 41 -20.87 11.90 -39.25
C THR A 41 -19.88 11.19 -40.19
N THR A 42 -19.88 9.87 -40.19
CA THR A 42 -19.56 9.12 -41.41
C THR A 42 -20.49 7.92 -41.48
N GLY A 43 -21.59 8.13 -42.20
CA GLY A 43 -22.47 7.05 -42.62
C GLY A 43 -21.68 6.10 -43.51
N ASN A 44 -21.55 4.86 -43.07
CA ASN A 44 -21.05 3.79 -43.91
C ASN A 44 -22.25 3.27 -44.70
N GLU A 45 -22.37 3.76 -45.93
CA GLU A 45 -23.36 3.29 -46.89
C GLU A 45 -23.09 1.81 -47.18
N GLU A 46 -24.08 1.00 -46.82
CA GLU A 46 -24.19 -0.40 -47.14
C GLU A 46 -24.31 -0.56 -48.67
N LEU A 47 -23.18 -0.72 -49.34
CA LEU A 47 -23.10 -1.01 -50.77
C LEU A 47 -23.56 -2.47 -51.00
N THR A 48 -24.88 -2.67 -51.03
CA THR A 48 -25.51 -3.89 -51.56
C THR A 48 -25.44 -3.87 -53.09
N GLY A 49 -24.21 -3.91 -53.62
CA GLY A 49 -23.93 -4.01 -55.04
C GLY A 49 -23.71 -5.46 -55.45
N GLY A 50 -24.70 -6.07 -56.10
CA GLY A 50 -24.58 -7.35 -56.79
C GLY A 50 -23.69 -7.26 -58.04
N GLU A 51 -22.42 -6.90 -57.86
CA GLU A 51 -21.38 -7.07 -58.86
C GLU A 51 -20.66 -8.38 -58.57
N GLU A 52 -20.74 -9.34 -59.49
CA GLU A 52 -19.94 -10.55 -59.49
C GLU A 52 -18.45 -10.16 -59.57
N VAL A 53 -17.83 -9.98 -58.40
CA VAL A 53 -16.40 -9.74 -58.28
C VAL A 53 -15.70 -10.94 -58.92
N ARG A 54 -15.08 -10.74 -60.08
CA ARG A 54 -14.32 -11.78 -60.77
C ARG A 54 -13.13 -12.19 -59.92
N HIS A 55 -13.38 -13.24 -59.18
CA HIS A 55 -12.51 -13.94 -58.28
C HIS A 55 -11.25 -14.46 -58.99
N LYS A 56 -10.09 -13.87 -58.66
CA LYS A 56 -8.79 -14.30 -59.21
C LYS A 56 -8.31 -15.54 -58.46
N GLY A 57 -8.07 -16.64 -59.18
CA GLY A 57 -7.54 -17.87 -58.61
C GLY A 57 -8.57 -18.70 -57.80
N VAL A 58 -8.07 -19.67 -57.03
CA VAL A 58 -8.88 -20.73 -56.40
C VAL A 58 -9.37 -20.35 -55.00
N SER A 59 -9.08 -19.14 -54.51
CA SER A 59 -9.38 -18.72 -53.13
C SER A 59 -10.88 -18.73 -52.78
N HIS A 60 -11.74 -18.66 -53.78
CA HIS A 60 -13.21 -18.65 -53.61
C HIS A 60 -13.80 -20.07 -53.66
N LEU A 61 -13.00 -21.06 -54.05
CA LEU A 61 -13.35 -22.48 -54.01
C LEU A 61 -12.83 -23.16 -52.73
N ILE A 62 -11.99 -22.47 -51.94
CA ILE A 62 -11.39 -23.03 -50.73
C ILE A 62 -11.98 -22.31 -49.52
N GLU A 63 -12.63 -23.08 -48.65
CA GLU A 63 -13.04 -22.62 -47.33
C GLU A 63 -11.81 -22.60 -46.41
N VAL A 64 -11.44 -21.41 -45.94
CA VAL A 64 -10.32 -21.26 -44.99
C VAL A 64 -10.90 -21.29 -43.58
N HIS A 65 -10.70 -22.40 -42.86
CA HIS A 65 -11.05 -22.52 -41.46
C HIS A 65 -9.83 -22.23 -40.57
N ASN A 66 -9.86 -21.15 -39.78
CA ASN A 66 -8.86 -20.89 -38.76
C ASN A 66 -9.22 -21.67 -37.48
N PRO A 67 -8.45 -22.68 -37.05
CA PRO A 67 -8.77 -23.47 -35.87
C PRO A 67 -8.73 -22.66 -34.55
N ASN A 68 -8.15 -21.45 -34.56
CA ASN A 68 -8.18 -20.53 -33.42
C ASN A 68 -9.35 -19.53 -33.49
N GLU A 69 -10.06 -19.42 -34.62
CA GLU A 69 -11.39 -18.80 -34.66
C GLU A 69 -12.37 -19.85 -34.15
N GLY A 70 -12.70 -19.77 -32.86
CA GLY A 70 -13.79 -20.57 -32.31
C GLY A 70 -15.08 -20.36 -33.12
N VAL A 71 -15.95 -21.37 -33.10
CA VAL A 71 -17.28 -21.31 -33.72
C VAL A 71 -17.95 -19.99 -33.33
N PRO A 72 -18.47 -19.17 -34.29
CA PRO A 72 -19.18 -17.95 -33.95
C PRO A 72 -20.31 -18.34 -32.99
N PRO A 73 -20.44 -17.68 -31.81
CA PRO A 73 -21.46 -18.06 -30.87
C PRO A 73 -22.82 -17.96 -31.57
N GLU A 74 -23.60 -19.03 -31.53
CA GLU A 74 -25.03 -18.95 -31.79
C GLU A 74 -25.59 -17.79 -30.94
N LYS A 75 -26.54 -17.04 -31.49
CA LYS A 75 -27.07 -15.78 -30.91
C LYS A 75 -27.85 -16.00 -29.61
N GLU A 76 -27.28 -16.67 -28.63
CA GLU A 76 -27.73 -16.78 -27.25
C GLU A 76 -26.90 -15.85 -26.36
N GLY A 77 -26.82 -14.58 -26.77
CA GLY A 77 -26.38 -13.51 -25.87
C GLY A 77 -27.54 -13.11 -24.95
N PRO A 78 -27.26 -12.56 -23.74
CA PRO A 78 -28.30 -12.02 -22.89
C PRO A 78 -29.17 -11.03 -23.68
N SER A 79 -30.48 -11.06 -23.45
CA SER A 79 -31.41 -10.16 -24.14
C SER A 79 -30.93 -8.72 -24.00
N ARG A 80 -31.18 -7.85 -24.99
CA ARG A 80 -30.78 -6.43 -24.94
C ARG A 80 -31.14 -5.77 -23.60
N LYS A 81 -32.26 -6.18 -23.01
CA LYS A 81 -32.73 -5.75 -21.68
C LYS A 81 -31.87 -6.27 -20.52
N GLU A 82 -31.41 -7.50 -20.59
CA GLU A 82 -30.51 -8.12 -19.60
C GLU A 82 -29.09 -7.56 -19.70
N ALA A 83 -28.60 -7.31 -20.92
CA ALA A 83 -27.33 -6.65 -21.16
C ALA A 83 -27.34 -5.20 -20.61
N GLU A 84 -28.44 -4.47 -20.80
CA GLU A 84 -28.60 -3.12 -20.24
C GLU A 84 -28.75 -3.12 -18.71
N ALA A 85 -29.46 -4.10 -18.14
CA ALA A 85 -29.55 -4.26 -16.69
C ALA A 85 -28.19 -4.61 -16.07
N ALA A 86 -27.41 -5.49 -16.71
CA ALA A 86 -26.06 -5.82 -16.31
C ALA A 86 -25.14 -4.59 -16.40
N ALA A 87 -25.23 -3.80 -17.48
CA ALA A 87 -24.47 -2.56 -17.61
C ALA A 87 -24.85 -1.54 -16.51
N LYS A 88 -26.14 -1.36 -16.21
CA LYS A 88 -26.60 -0.48 -15.12
C LYS A 88 -26.12 -0.95 -13.75
N ALA A 89 -26.03 -2.26 -13.53
CA ALA A 89 -25.48 -2.82 -12.30
C ALA A 89 -23.99 -2.55 -12.11
N VAL A 90 -23.23 -2.51 -13.20
CA VAL A 90 -21.82 -2.11 -13.19
C VAL A 90 -21.68 -0.60 -12.93
N ILE A 91 -22.56 0.23 -13.51
CA ILE A 91 -22.47 1.70 -13.40
C ILE A 91 -22.82 2.19 -11.99
N ASN A 92 -23.84 1.62 -11.33
CA ASN A 92 -24.30 2.07 -10.01
C ASN A 92 -24.56 0.89 -9.05
N PRO A 93 -23.52 0.17 -8.62
CA PRO A 93 -23.66 -1.01 -7.77
C PRO A 93 -24.26 -0.69 -6.41
N LEU A 94 -24.12 0.55 -5.93
CA LEU A 94 -24.68 0.97 -4.63
C LEU A 94 -26.20 1.16 -4.66
N LYS A 95 -26.79 1.52 -5.82
CA LYS A 95 -28.23 1.77 -5.94
C LYS A 95 -29.06 0.48 -6.05
N LEU A 96 -28.39 -0.64 -6.33
CA LEU A 96 -29.02 -1.95 -6.44
C LEU A 96 -28.93 -2.76 -5.14
N LYS A 97 -28.07 -2.36 -4.20
CA LYS A 97 -27.96 -3.00 -2.90
C LYS A 97 -29.16 -2.65 -2.05
N SER A 98 -29.62 -3.63 -1.27
CA SER A 98 -30.62 -3.36 -0.23
C SER A 98 -30.02 -2.49 0.88
N GLU A 99 -30.88 -1.80 1.64
CA GLU A 99 -30.44 -1.01 2.80
C GLU A 99 -29.69 -1.87 3.83
N ALA A 100 -30.10 -3.14 4.00
CA ALA A 100 -29.45 -4.09 4.90
C ALA A 100 -28.01 -4.43 4.45
N GLU A 101 -27.80 -4.66 3.15
CA GLU A 101 -26.47 -4.90 2.58
C GLU A 101 -25.58 -3.66 2.69
N LEU A 102 -26.15 -2.48 2.42
CA LEU A 102 -25.43 -1.21 2.53
C LEU A 102 -25.03 -0.94 3.99
N ALA A 103 -25.90 -1.21 4.95
CA ALA A 103 -25.60 -1.10 6.38
C ALA A 103 -24.49 -2.06 6.82
N SER A 104 -24.52 -3.31 6.33
CA SER A 104 -23.47 -4.31 6.60
C SER A 104 -22.12 -3.89 6.02
N ASP A 105 -22.11 -3.38 4.77
CA ASP A 105 -20.90 -2.83 4.14
C ASP A 105 -20.34 -1.65 4.93
N MET A 106 -21.20 -0.75 5.42
CA MET A 106 -20.80 0.39 6.26
C MET A 106 -20.23 -0.06 7.61
N ALA A 107 -20.82 -1.07 8.25
CA ALA A 107 -20.30 -1.65 9.48
C ALA A 107 -18.91 -2.28 9.26
N ARG A 108 -18.72 -3.00 8.15
CA ARG A 108 -17.43 -3.56 7.75
C ARG A 108 -16.38 -2.47 7.53
N LEU A 109 -16.74 -1.39 6.84
CA LEU A 109 -15.85 -0.25 6.63
C LEU A 109 -15.49 0.45 7.95
N ALA A 110 -16.42 0.56 8.89
CA ALA A 110 -16.16 1.13 10.21
C ALA A 110 -15.14 0.29 11.01
N LEU A 111 -15.20 -1.04 10.94
CA LEU A 111 -14.19 -1.92 11.54
C LEU A 111 -12.81 -1.70 10.91
N VAL A 112 -12.71 -1.67 9.59
CA VAL A 112 -11.44 -1.43 8.89
C VAL A 112 -10.85 -0.06 9.25
N ARG A 113 -11.68 0.98 9.40
CA ARG A 113 -11.22 2.30 9.83
C ARG A 113 -10.61 2.24 11.24
N LYS A 114 -11.30 1.59 12.19
CA LYS A 114 -10.81 1.41 13.57
C LYS A 114 -9.51 0.63 13.62
N GLU A 115 -9.38 -0.45 12.85
CA GLU A 115 -8.15 -1.24 12.79
C GLU A 115 -6.97 -0.43 12.24
N ARG A 116 -7.21 0.36 11.17
CA ARG A 116 -6.19 1.24 10.60
C ARG A 116 -5.74 2.33 11.57
N GLU A 117 -6.68 2.95 12.26
CA GLU A 117 -6.40 3.96 13.28
C GLU A 117 -5.58 3.38 14.43
N GLN A 118 -5.99 2.21 14.97
CA GLN A 118 -5.25 1.53 16.01
C GLN A 118 -3.85 1.10 15.56
N ALA A 119 -3.69 0.65 14.30
CA ALA A 119 -2.39 0.31 13.75
C ALA A 119 -1.48 1.54 13.56
N ALA A 120 -2.05 2.69 13.18
CA ALA A 120 -1.31 3.95 13.10
C ALA A 120 -0.85 4.42 14.49
N LEU A 121 -1.76 4.41 15.47
CA LEU A 121 -1.44 4.75 16.87
C LEU A 121 -0.35 3.85 17.44
N LYS A 122 -0.41 2.54 17.21
CA LYS A 122 0.64 1.59 17.64
C LYS A 122 1.99 1.90 16.99
N ARG A 123 2.03 2.23 15.69
CA ARG A 123 3.26 2.65 15.00
C ARG A 123 3.84 3.94 15.56
N GLU A 124 3.00 4.93 15.86
CA GLU A 124 3.44 6.20 16.43
C GLU A 124 4.00 6.01 17.86
N GLN A 125 3.32 5.22 18.69
CA GLN A 125 3.79 4.89 20.03
C GLN A 125 5.14 4.15 20.01
N GLU A 126 5.31 3.17 19.12
CA GLU A 126 6.59 2.46 18.97
C GLU A 126 7.71 3.41 18.52
N LYS A 127 7.40 4.30 17.56
CA LYS A 127 8.36 5.30 17.08
C LYS A 127 8.76 6.26 18.21
N GLN A 128 7.80 6.79 18.96
CA GLN A 128 8.05 7.67 20.10
C GLN A 128 8.86 6.96 21.19
N ALA A 129 8.52 5.72 21.54
CA ALA A 129 9.28 4.94 22.52
C ALA A 129 10.72 4.69 22.04
N ARG A 130 10.93 4.41 20.75
CA ARG A 130 12.25 4.21 20.16
C ARG A 130 13.07 5.51 20.15
N GLU A 131 12.44 6.64 19.85
CA GLU A 131 13.08 7.96 19.90
C GLU A 131 13.44 8.34 21.34
N ALA A 132 12.53 8.17 22.30
CA ALA A 132 12.78 8.40 23.72
C ALA A 132 13.92 7.51 24.26
N GLN A 133 13.98 6.23 23.86
CA GLN A 133 15.10 5.36 24.21
C GLN A 133 16.42 5.84 23.60
N ARG A 134 16.41 6.29 22.34
CA ARG A 134 17.60 6.82 21.66
C ARG A 134 18.08 8.11 22.33
N GLU A 135 17.16 9.00 22.71
CA GLU A 135 17.47 10.24 23.43
C GLU A 135 18.01 9.96 24.83
N ALA A 136 17.37 9.06 25.59
CA ALA A 136 17.88 8.66 26.90
C ALA A 136 19.27 8.02 26.81
N ALA A 137 19.53 7.21 25.79
CA ALA A 137 20.86 6.65 25.54
C ALA A 137 21.88 7.73 25.17
N ALA A 138 21.50 8.71 24.34
CA ALA A 138 22.35 9.85 23.99
C ALA A 138 22.67 10.72 25.20
N GLN A 139 21.69 11.04 26.05
CA GLN A 139 21.88 11.79 27.29
C GLN A 139 22.80 11.05 28.27
N ARG A 140 22.63 9.73 28.45
CA ARG A 140 23.54 8.91 29.27
C ARG A 140 24.97 8.93 28.73
N ALA A 141 25.13 8.87 27.41
CA ALA A 141 26.45 8.96 26.78
C ALA A 141 27.09 10.35 27.00
N GLN A 142 26.33 11.43 26.84
CA GLN A 142 26.78 12.79 27.08
C GLN A 142 27.17 13.01 28.55
N ALA A 143 26.32 12.60 29.50
CA ALA A 143 26.64 12.69 30.93
C ALA A 143 27.91 11.92 31.30
N LYS A 144 28.15 10.74 30.68
CA LYS A 144 29.39 9.98 30.88
C LYS A 144 30.61 10.72 30.34
N LEU A 145 30.50 11.36 29.18
CA LEU A 145 31.58 12.18 28.60
C LEU A 145 31.87 13.42 29.45
N GLU A 146 30.84 14.09 29.97
CA GLU A 146 30.99 15.23 30.87
C GLU A 146 31.64 14.85 32.19
N ALA A 147 31.25 13.72 32.79
CA ALA A 147 31.90 13.19 34.00
C ALA A 147 33.39 12.87 33.77
N LEU A 148 33.74 12.32 32.60
CA LEU A 148 35.14 12.09 32.21
C LEU A 148 35.90 13.41 32.04
N ARG A 149 35.27 14.42 31.44
CA ARG A 149 35.86 15.76 31.26
C ARG A 149 36.13 16.46 32.60
N GLN A 150 35.27 16.26 33.60
CA GLN A 150 35.47 16.81 34.94
C GLN A 150 36.61 16.11 35.70
N LYS A 151 36.75 14.78 35.57
CA LYS A 151 37.87 14.02 36.15
C LYS A 151 39.23 14.35 35.51
N GLY A 152 39.23 14.85 34.28
CA GLY A 152 40.43 15.24 33.53
C GLY A 152 40.95 16.66 33.80
N LYS A 153 40.33 17.46 34.68
CA LYS A 153 40.93 18.74 35.11
C LYS A 153 42.05 18.47 36.14
N PRO A 154 43.33 18.71 35.79
CA PRO A 154 44.42 18.54 36.74
C PRO A 154 44.39 19.77 37.68
N GLY A 155 43.86 19.58 38.87
CA GLY A 155 43.64 20.70 39.80
C GLY A 155 43.50 20.26 41.25
N GLY A 156 44.54 19.64 41.80
CA GLY A 156 44.86 19.74 43.22
C GLY A 156 44.11 18.83 44.21
N HIS A 157 44.31 17.51 44.15
CA HIS A 157 44.12 16.69 45.35
C HIS A 157 45.44 16.56 46.10
N LYS A 158 45.59 17.38 47.15
CA LYS A 158 46.56 17.16 48.22
C LYS A 158 46.28 15.78 48.83
N LYS A 159 47.30 14.91 48.83
CA LYS A 159 47.32 13.69 49.63
C LYS A 159 47.26 14.08 51.11
N THR A 160 46.13 13.84 51.77
CA THR A 160 46.08 13.70 53.23
C THR A 160 46.02 12.23 53.58
N GLN A 161 46.85 11.88 54.55
CA GLN A 161 47.22 10.54 54.97
C GLN A 161 46.07 9.82 55.70
N ALA A 162 46.17 8.49 55.65
CA ALA A 162 45.82 7.50 56.68
C ALA A 162 44.61 7.75 57.60
N SER A 163 43.65 6.82 57.57
CA SER A 163 43.40 5.85 58.66
C SER A 163 41.96 5.33 58.62
N GLY A 164 41.79 4.06 58.98
CA GLY A 164 40.63 3.65 59.77
C GLY A 164 39.46 2.96 59.07
N ALA A 165 39.26 1.72 59.53
CA ALA A 165 37.97 1.15 59.93
C ALA A 165 37.14 0.35 58.90
N ALA A 166 36.81 -0.84 59.40
CA ALA A 166 35.93 -1.89 58.89
C ALA A 166 34.46 -1.46 58.76
N GLY A 167 33.68 -2.31 58.07
CA GLY A 167 32.22 -2.28 57.98
C GLY A 167 31.74 -1.87 56.59
N GLU A 168 30.66 -2.38 56.01
CA GLU A 168 29.61 -3.28 56.47
C GLU A 168 28.67 -3.49 55.25
N THR A 169 28.14 -4.72 55.11
CA THR A 169 26.91 -5.10 54.39
C THR A 169 26.74 -4.85 52.89
N THR A 170 26.69 -5.96 52.15
CA THR A 170 25.92 -6.12 50.91
C THR A 170 24.42 -6.26 51.22
N PRO A 171 23.49 -5.49 50.63
CA PRO A 171 22.08 -5.84 50.68
C PRO A 171 21.77 -6.86 49.56
N LYS A 172 21.44 -8.08 50.00
CA LYS A 172 20.88 -9.17 49.19
C LYS A 172 19.39 -8.86 48.99
N MET A 173 19.01 -8.31 47.83
CA MET A 173 17.60 -8.12 47.50
C MET A 173 17.01 -9.41 46.93
N HIS A 174 16.12 -10.02 47.69
CA HIS A 174 15.26 -11.12 47.24
C HIS A 174 14.24 -10.60 46.22
N PRO A 175 13.91 -11.36 45.16
CA PRO A 175 12.74 -11.05 44.35
C PRO A 175 11.51 -11.43 45.17
N SER A 176 10.68 -10.44 45.51
CA SER A 176 9.34 -10.67 46.05
C SER A 176 8.48 -11.30 44.95
N ASP A 177 7.99 -12.51 45.22
CA ASP A 177 6.85 -13.12 44.55
C ASP A 177 5.70 -12.12 44.52
N SER A 178 5.33 -11.66 43.31
CA SER A 178 4.06 -11.00 43.09
C SER A 178 3.04 -12.06 42.71
N THR A 179 2.30 -12.48 43.73
CA THR A 179 1.07 -13.26 43.63
C THR A 179 0.16 -12.71 42.55
N ILE A 180 -0.15 -13.56 41.56
CA ILE A 180 -1.16 -13.33 40.52
C ILE A 180 -2.54 -13.39 41.20
N PRO A 181 -3.40 -12.35 41.12
CA PRO A 181 -4.81 -12.52 41.46
C PRO A 181 -5.51 -13.29 40.35
N SER A 182 -5.84 -14.54 40.65
CA SER A 182 -6.81 -15.38 39.97
C SER A 182 -8.14 -14.62 39.81
N VAL A 183 -8.46 -14.19 38.58
CA VAL A 183 -9.82 -13.78 38.24
C VAL A 183 -10.63 -15.06 38.07
N VAL A 184 -11.34 -15.41 39.13
CA VAL A 184 -12.38 -16.44 39.10
C VAL A 184 -13.55 -15.82 38.34
N GLY A 185 -13.79 -16.31 37.13
CA GLY A 185 -15.04 -16.09 36.43
C GLY A 185 -16.06 -17.08 36.96
N ASP A 186 -17.10 -16.59 37.61
CA ASP A 186 -18.32 -17.35 37.89
C ASP A 186 -19.50 -16.60 37.25
N THR A 187 -20.17 -17.36 36.37
CA THR A 187 -21.60 -17.35 35.99
C THR A 187 -22.28 -16.05 35.58
#